data_AF-A0A7C3A2B1-F1
#
_entry.id   AF-A0A7C3A2B1-F1
#
_cell.length_a   1.000
_cell.length_b   1.000
_cell.length_c   1.000
_cell.angle_alpha   90.00
_cell.angle_beta   90.00
_cell.angle_gamma   90.00
#
_symmetry.space_group_name_H-M   'P 1'
#
loop_
_entity.id
_entity.type
_entity.pdbx_description
1 polymer ?
#
loop_
_entity_poly.entity_id
_entity_poly.type
_entity_poly.pdbx_seq_one_letter_code
_entity_poly.pdbx_strand_id
1 'polypeptide(L)'
;THPVYPEIIECDLVLNVPVAKHHSATKITCCMKNYMGVVEDRRRFHQDLPACIADITAFMKPRLCVLDAVRILTGNGPTGGRLEDVRRTNIVAAGTDIVALDAFGAELLGNIPADIGTVVAGRERGLGVMDYKSLSLKEPEVA
;
A
#
# COMPACT_ATOMS: atom_id res chain seq x y z
N THR A 1 17.07 20.33 1.31
CA THR A 1 15.64 20.14 1.03
C THR A 1 15.33 18.67 1.08
N HIS A 2 14.31 18.25 1.83
CA HIS A 2 13.86 16.86 1.80
C HIS A 2 13.15 16.61 0.46
N PRO A 3 13.34 15.45 -0.20
CA PRO A 3 12.71 15.15 -1.49
C PRO A 3 11.22 14.79 -1.39
N VAL A 4 10.57 15.22 -0.30
CA VAL A 4 9.15 14.99 0.01
C VAL A 4 8.50 16.26 0.53
N TYR A 5 7.17 16.32 0.45
CA TYR A 5 6.37 17.44 0.96
C TYR A 5 6.66 17.72 2.45
N PRO A 6 7.22 18.88 2.85
CA PRO A 6 7.74 19.11 4.20
C PRO A 6 6.72 18.86 5.32
N GLU A 7 5.47 19.26 5.12
CA GLU A 7 4.41 19.22 6.12
C GLU A 7 4.02 17.79 6.51
N ILE A 8 4.34 16.78 5.68
CA ILE A 8 4.14 15.37 6.04
C ILE A 8 5.19 14.88 7.05
N ILE A 9 6.34 15.57 7.14
CA ILE A 9 7.38 15.29 8.14
C ILE A 9 7.16 16.12 9.40
N GLU A 10 6.67 17.36 9.24
CA GLU A 10 6.50 18.32 10.35
C GLU A 10 5.25 18.06 11.19
N CYS A 11 4.30 17.26 10.70
CA CYS A 11 3.09 16.95 11.44
C CYS A 11 3.33 15.96 12.60
N ASP A 12 2.46 16.00 13.60
CA ASP A 12 2.52 15.07 14.74
C ASP A 12 2.18 13.63 14.33
N LEU A 13 1.36 13.47 13.29
CA LEU A 13 0.83 12.19 12.85
C LEU A 13 0.44 12.20 11.36
N VAL A 14 0.88 11.16 10.65
CA VAL A 14 0.43 10.85 9.29
C VAL A 14 -0.52 9.67 9.32
N LEU A 15 -1.73 9.88 8.78
CA LEU A 15 -2.69 8.80 8.50
C LEU A 15 -2.64 8.45 7.01
N ASN A 16 -2.29 7.22 6.70
CA ASN A 16 -2.14 6.77 5.31
C ASN A 16 -3.44 6.10 4.83
N VAL A 17 -4.10 6.65 3.81
CA VAL A 17 -5.41 6.17 3.33
C VAL A 17 -5.36 5.84 1.83
N PRO A 18 -4.68 4.75 1.43
CA PRO A 18 -4.61 4.34 0.04
C PRO A 18 -5.90 3.69 -0.47
N VAL A 19 -6.10 3.72 -1.79
CA VAL A 19 -7.05 2.84 -2.48
C VAL A 19 -6.31 1.59 -2.99
N ALA A 20 -6.86 0.42 -2.72
CA ALA A 20 -6.37 -0.85 -3.28
C ALA A 20 -6.60 -0.91 -4.79
N LYS A 21 -5.52 -1.03 -5.59
CA LYS A 21 -5.63 -1.17 -7.05
C LYS A 21 -4.50 -1.96 -7.68
N HIS A 22 -4.77 -2.51 -8.86
CA HIS A 22 -3.79 -3.03 -9.79
C HIS A 22 -2.84 -1.93 -10.27
N HIS A 23 -1.59 -2.30 -10.53
CA HIS A 23 -0.60 -1.44 -11.15
C HIS A 23 0.37 -2.25 -12.02
N SER A 24 0.51 -1.90 -13.30
CA SER A 24 1.34 -2.67 -14.24
C SER A 24 2.79 -2.90 -13.78
N ALA A 25 3.45 -1.89 -13.20
CA ALA A 25 4.85 -2.01 -12.80
C ALA A 25 5.10 -2.75 -11.47
N THR A 26 4.19 -2.66 -10.50
CA THR A 26 4.37 -3.18 -9.12
C THR A 26 3.39 -4.28 -8.77
N LYS A 27 2.58 -4.72 -9.76
CA LYS A 27 1.38 -5.57 -9.66
C LYS A 27 0.23 -4.93 -8.87
N ILE A 28 0.52 -4.29 -7.73
CA ILE A 28 -0.46 -3.63 -6.87
C ILE A 28 -0.03 -2.21 -6.47
N THR A 29 -0.99 -1.40 -6.04
CA THR A 29 -0.84 -0.19 -5.25
C THR A 29 -1.72 -0.34 -4.01
N CYS A 30 -1.09 -0.25 -2.84
CA CYS A 30 -1.70 -0.29 -1.52
C CYS A 30 -0.98 0.73 -0.62
N CYS A 31 -0.83 0.46 0.68
CA CYS A 31 -0.35 1.39 1.70
C CYS A 31 1.08 1.86 1.46
N MET A 32 2.04 0.96 1.24
CA MET A 32 3.44 1.38 1.12
C MET A 32 3.66 2.26 -0.11
N LYS A 33 3.08 1.86 -1.25
CA LYS A 33 3.21 2.60 -2.51
C LYS A 33 2.50 3.96 -2.48
N ASN A 34 1.58 4.20 -1.55
CA ASN A 34 0.89 5.49 -1.43
C ASN A 34 1.84 6.65 -1.11
N TYR A 35 2.94 6.38 -0.39
CA TYR A 35 3.95 7.38 -0.06
C TYR A 35 4.71 7.90 -1.29
N MET A 36 4.64 7.22 -2.44
CA MET A 36 5.13 7.77 -3.70
C MET A 36 4.41 9.07 -4.10
N GLY A 37 3.20 9.31 -3.59
CA GLY A 37 2.41 10.51 -3.85
C GLY A 37 2.98 11.78 -3.21
N VAL A 38 3.85 11.66 -2.20
CA VAL A 38 4.48 12.80 -1.52
C VAL A 38 5.94 13.03 -1.93
N VAL A 39 6.48 12.20 -2.82
CA VAL A 39 7.85 12.32 -3.35
C VAL A 39 7.85 13.27 -4.55
N GLU A 40 8.71 14.28 -4.52
CA GLU A 40 8.81 15.30 -5.57
C GLU A 40 9.30 14.71 -6.90
N ASP A 41 10.48 14.08 -6.91
CA ASP A 41 11.04 13.39 -8.09
C ASP A 41 10.87 11.87 -8.00
N ARG A 42 9.61 11.44 -8.13
CA ARG A 42 9.25 10.01 -8.17
C ARG A 42 9.96 9.24 -9.29
N ARG A 43 10.47 9.88 -10.35
CA ARG A 43 11.09 9.16 -11.49
C ARG A 43 12.39 8.48 -11.06
N ARG A 44 13.15 9.07 -10.13
CA ARG A 44 14.39 8.46 -9.60
C ARG A 44 14.15 7.11 -8.93
N PHE A 45 12.97 6.91 -8.36
CA PHE A 45 12.58 5.69 -7.64
C PHE A 45 12.24 4.54 -8.60
N HIS A 46 12.15 4.78 -9.92
CA HIS A 46 11.74 3.75 -10.88
C HIS A 46 12.86 2.76 -11.25
N GLN A 47 14.07 2.94 -10.74
CA GLN A 47 15.19 2.03 -10.97
C GLN A 47 15.05 0.72 -10.17
N ASP A 48 14.55 0.81 -8.94
CA ASP A 48 14.21 -0.33 -8.07
C ASP A 48 12.99 0.04 -7.22
N LEU A 49 11.80 -0.04 -7.83
CA LEU A 49 10.55 0.36 -7.18
C LEU A 49 10.31 -0.35 -5.85
N PRO A 50 10.45 -1.69 -5.74
CA PRO A 50 10.28 -2.39 -4.47
C PRO A 50 11.15 -1.84 -3.34
N ALA A 51 12.47 -1.72 -3.57
CA ALA A 51 13.39 -1.24 -2.56
C ALA A 51 13.09 0.20 -2.19
N CYS A 52 12.96 1.09 -3.18
CA CYS A 52 12.72 2.50 -2.93
C CYS A 52 11.38 2.77 -2.23
N ILE A 53 10.32 2.03 -2.55
CA ILE A 53 9.02 2.14 -1.87
C ILE A 53 9.15 1.71 -0.40
N ALA A 54 9.90 0.64 -0.14
CA ALA A 54 10.08 0.17 1.23
C ALA A 54 10.99 1.13 2.03
N ASP A 55 12.01 1.73 1.40
CA ASP A 55 12.85 2.77 2.02
C ASP A 55 12.07 4.03 2.38
N ILE A 56 11.24 4.55 1.47
CA ILE A 56 10.42 5.72 1.80
C ILE A 56 9.40 5.40 2.88
N THR A 57 8.82 4.20 2.87
CA THR A 57 7.92 3.76 3.94
C THR A 57 8.62 3.72 5.29
N ALA A 58 9.86 3.21 5.33
CA ALA A 58 10.69 3.19 6.55
C ALA A 58 11.00 4.61 7.05
N PHE A 59 11.27 5.54 6.15
CA PHE A 59 11.47 6.96 6.47
C PHE A 59 10.21 7.59 7.06
N MET A 60 9.04 7.32 6.45
CA MET A 60 7.75 7.89 6.82
C MET A 60 7.21 7.40 8.17
N LYS A 61 7.65 6.23 8.65
CA LYS A 61 7.22 5.63 9.93
C LYS A 61 5.69 5.64 10.13
N PRO A 62 4.91 5.01 9.23
CA PRO A 62 3.46 4.94 9.31
C PRO A 62 3.00 4.47 10.70
N ARG A 63 2.07 5.21 11.31
CA ARG A 63 1.47 4.83 12.59
C ARG A 63 0.13 4.11 12.43
N LEU A 64 -0.63 4.50 11.40
CA LEU A 64 -1.92 3.91 11.08
C LEU A 64 -2.14 3.99 9.56
N CYS A 65 -2.55 2.88 8.98
CA CYS A 65 -2.98 2.79 7.60
C CYS A 65 -4.43 2.33 7.53
N VAL A 66 -5.21 2.96 6.65
CA VAL A 66 -6.61 2.62 6.37
C VAL A 66 -6.72 2.34 4.88
N LEU A 67 -6.62 1.06 4.51
CA LEU A 67 -6.76 0.61 3.13
C LEU A 67 -8.23 0.68 2.72
N ASP A 68 -8.54 1.63 1.83
CA ASP A 68 -9.80 1.68 1.13
C ASP A 68 -9.82 0.60 0.05
N ALA A 69 -10.61 -0.44 0.31
CA ALA A 69 -10.88 -1.53 -0.60
C ALA A 69 -12.34 -1.53 -1.06
N VAL A 70 -13.13 -0.49 -0.79
CA VAL A 70 -14.58 -0.47 -1.05
C VAL A 70 -14.86 -0.72 -2.53
N ARG A 71 -14.09 -0.04 -3.38
CA ARG A 71 -14.02 -0.27 -4.82
C ARG A 71 -12.56 -0.36 -5.24
N ILE A 72 -12.20 -1.47 -5.85
CA ILE A 72 -10.83 -1.73 -6.29
C ILE A 72 -10.77 -1.74 -7.82
N LEU A 73 -9.62 -1.32 -8.36
CA LEU A 73 -9.30 -1.50 -9.77
C LEU A 73 -8.50 -2.80 -9.91
N THR A 74 -9.00 -3.78 -10.65
CA THR A 74 -8.40 -5.11 -10.80
C THR A 74 -7.53 -5.26 -12.05
N GLY A 75 -7.60 -4.32 -12.98
CA GLY A 75 -6.86 -4.36 -14.25
C GLY A 75 -6.51 -2.99 -14.78
N ASN A 76 -5.57 -2.93 -15.73
CA ASN A 76 -5.25 -1.72 -16.53
C ASN A 76 -4.87 -0.44 -15.73
N GLY A 77 -4.53 -0.57 -14.45
CA GLY A 77 -3.86 0.48 -13.68
C GLY A 77 -2.46 0.85 -14.23
N PRO A 78 -1.94 2.06 -13.97
CA PRO A 78 -2.34 2.98 -12.89
C PRO A 78 -3.56 3.86 -13.20
N THR A 79 -3.84 4.10 -14.47
CA THR A 79 -4.91 5.00 -14.93
C THR A 79 -6.28 4.35 -14.87
N GLY A 80 -6.39 3.07 -15.25
CA GLY A 80 -7.68 2.40 -15.38
C GLY A 80 -8.53 3.03 -16.49
N GLY A 81 -9.84 3.12 -16.28
CA GLY A 81 -10.78 3.80 -17.16
C GLY A 81 -11.90 2.93 -17.72
N ARG A 82 -11.83 1.61 -17.52
CA ARG A 82 -12.88 0.66 -17.92
C ARG A 82 -13.60 0.16 -16.68
N LEU A 83 -14.94 0.21 -16.69
CA LEU A 83 -15.74 -0.24 -15.55
C LEU A 83 -15.66 -1.75 -15.31
N GLU A 84 -15.35 -2.54 -16.35
CA GLU A 84 -15.12 -3.98 -16.23
C GLU A 84 -13.89 -4.33 -15.37
N ASP A 85 -12.93 -3.41 -15.25
CA ASP A 85 -11.77 -3.54 -14.38
C ASP A 85 -12.05 -3.07 -12.95
N VAL A 86 -13.30 -2.70 -12.63
CA VAL A 86 -13.66 -2.20 -11.29
C VAL A 86 -14.51 -3.25 -10.57
N ARG A 87 -14.04 -3.67 -9.39
CA ARG A 87 -14.76 -4.59 -8.52
C ARG A 87 -15.16 -3.90 -7.22
N ARG A 88 -16.42 -4.01 -6.83
CA ARG A 88 -16.91 -3.54 -5.53
C ARG A 88 -16.74 -4.66 -4.50
N THR A 89 -16.09 -4.38 -3.38
CA THR A 89 -15.90 -5.35 -2.29
C THR A 89 -16.56 -4.91 -0.98
N ASN A 90 -16.80 -3.60 -0.81
CA ASN A 90 -17.30 -3.00 0.44
C ASN A 90 -16.40 -3.29 1.67
N ILE A 91 -15.10 -3.46 1.47
CA ILE A 91 -14.13 -3.69 2.53
C ILE A 91 -13.37 -2.41 2.85
N VAL A 92 -13.15 -2.16 4.14
CA VAL A 92 -12.11 -1.25 4.63
C VAL A 92 -11.24 -2.06 5.59
N ALA A 93 -9.93 -2.04 5.38
CA ALA A 93 -8.98 -2.70 6.28
C ALA A 93 -8.11 -1.64 6.96
N ALA A 94 -7.95 -1.71 8.27
CA ALA A 94 -7.16 -0.75 9.02
C ALA A 94 -6.22 -1.45 10.00
N GLY A 95 -5.03 -0.88 10.19
CA GLY A 95 -4.02 -1.48 11.04
C GLY A 95 -2.73 -0.67 11.12
N THR A 96 -1.86 -1.09 12.03
CA THR A 96 -0.55 -0.49 12.26
C THR A 96 0.58 -1.26 11.57
N ASP A 97 0.34 -2.50 11.15
CA ASP A 97 1.28 -3.29 10.34
C ASP A 97 1.00 -3.03 8.85
N ILE A 98 1.86 -2.23 8.23
CA ILE A 98 1.68 -1.80 6.85
C ILE A 98 1.96 -2.93 5.83
N VAL A 99 2.85 -3.86 6.17
CA VAL A 99 3.17 -5.01 5.30
C VAL A 99 2.00 -5.99 5.29
N ALA A 100 1.36 -6.20 6.45
CA ALA A 100 0.18 -7.04 6.58
C ALA A 100 -0.99 -6.50 5.75
N LEU A 101 -1.20 -5.18 5.75
CA LEU A 101 -2.24 -4.54 4.93
C LEU A 101 -1.95 -4.65 3.43
N ASP A 102 -0.70 -4.48 3.00
CA ASP A 102 -0.33 -4.67 1.59
C ASP A 102 -0.43 -6.16 1.17
N ALA A 103 -0.13 -7.10 2.07
CA ALA A 103 -0.32 -8.53 1.83
C ALA A 103 -1.80 -8.89 1.71
N PHE A 104 -2.66 -8.35 2.58
CA PHE A 104 -4.11 -8.47 2.44
C PHE A 104 -4.60 -7.87 1.12
N GLY A 105 -4.14 -6.66 0.77
CA GLY A 105 -4.46 -6.00 -0.49
C GLY A 105 -4.01 -6.81 -1.72
N ALA A 106 -2.88 -7.50 -1.64
CA ALA A 106 -2.40 -8.40 -2.68
C ALA A 106 -3.35 -9.58 -2.89
N GLU A 107 -3.73 -10.29 -1.82
CA GLU A 107 -4.69 -11.40 -1.91
C GLU A 107 -6.04 -10.92 -2.42
N LEU A 108 -6.51 -9.75 -1.96
CA LEU A 108 -7.74 -9.15 -2.44
C LEU A 108 -7.71 -8.91 -3.96
N LEU A 109 -6.57 -8.47 -4.50
CA LEU A 109 -6.37 -8.27 -5.94
C LEU A 109 -6.04 -9.57 -6.70
N GLY A 110 -6.14 -10.75 -6.06
CA GLY A 110 -5.90 -12.04 -6.69
C GLY A 110 -4.43 -12.39 -6.88
N ASN A 111 -3.53 -11.77 -6.12
CA ASN A 111 -2.10 -12.05 -6.15
C ASN A 111 -1.65 -12.84 -4.91
N ILE A 112 -0.52 -13.55 -5.04
CA ILE A 112 0.18 -14.15 -3.90
C ILE A 112 1.07 -13.06 -3.27
N PRO A 113 0.98 -12.76 -1.95
CA PRO A 113 1.78 -11.72 -1.32
C PRO A 113 3.29 -11.87 -1.53
N ALA A 114 3.79 -13.11 -1.57
CA ALA A 114 5.20 -13.42 -1.83
C ALA A 114 5.67 -13.03 -3.24
N ASP A 115 4.75 -12.87 -4.20
CA ASP A 115 5.07 -12.44 -5.57
C ASP A 115 5.06 -10.91 -5.74
N ILE A 116 4.74 -10.18 -4.67
CA ILE A 116 4.70 -8.72 -4.67
C ILE A 116 6.00 -8.18 -4.11
N GLY A 117 6.84 -7.62 -4.99
CA GLY A 117 8.15 -7.10 -4.62
C GLY A 117 8.12 -6.10 -3.46
N THR A 118 7.13 -5.20 -3.41
CA THR A 118 7.01 -4.23 -2.30
C THR A 118 6.70 -4.90 -0.96
N VAL A 119 5.89 -5.97 -0.95
CA VAL A 119 5.56 -6.75 0.28
C VAL A 119 6.81 -7.48 0.77
N VAL A 120 7.55 -8.14 -0.13
CA VAL A 120 8.82 -8.80 0.20
C VAL A 120 9.83 -7.79 0.76
N ALA A 121 10.07 -6.69 0.04
CA ALA A 121 11.02 -5.66 0.43
C ALA A 121 10.66 -4.97 1.77
N GLY A 122 9.37 -4.78 2.04
CA GLY A 122 8.87 -4.22 3.30
C GLY A 122 9.09 -5.19 4.47
N ARG A 123 8.81 -6.48 4.28
CA ARG A 123 9.10 -7.53 5.26
C ARG A 123 10.59 -7.60 5.59
N GLU A 124 11.46 -7.62 4.57
CA GLU A 124 12.91 -7.70 4.75
C GLU A 124 13.49 -6.52 5.52
N ARG A 125 12.85 -5.34 5.42
CA ARG A 125 13.18 -4.14 6.21
C ARG A 125 12.58 -4.13 7.61
N GLY A 126 11.84 -5.17 8.00
CA GLY A 126 11.20 -5.24 9.32
C GLY A 126 10.04 -4.26 9.50
N LEU A 127 9.39 -3.83 8.41
CA LEU A 127 8.25 -2.89 8.46
C LEU A 127 6.93 -3.57 8.87
N GLY A 128 6.92 -4.89 8.98
CA GLY A 128 5.75 -5.67 9.34
C GLY A 128 5.84 -7.12 8.88
N VAL A 129 4.75 -7.85 9.04
CA VAL A 129 4.64 -9.27 8.67
C VAL A 129 3.83 -9.47 7.39
N MET A 130 4.31 -10.37 6.53
CA MET A 130 3.60 -10.74 5.30
C MET A 130 2.41 -11.67 5.58
N ASP A 131 2.56 -12.59 6.55
CA ASP A 131 1.47 -13.46 6.99
C ASP A 131 0.53 -12.70 7.92
N TYR A 132 -0.33 -11.88 7.34
CA TYR A 132 -1.30 -11.08 8.09
C TYR A 132 -2.33 -11.93 8.85
N LYS A 133 -2.53 -13.20 8.46
CA LYS A 133 -3.44 -14.14 9.15
C LYS A 133 -2.89 -14.62 10.48
N SER A 134 -1.57 -14.52 10.68
CA SER A 134 -0.93 -14.76 11.98
C SER A 134 -1.26 -13.68 13.02
N LEU A 135 -1.81 -12.54 12.61
CA LEU A 135 -2.22 -11.45 13.49
C LEU A 135 -3.61 -11.72 14.08
N SER A 136 -3.92 -11.05 15.19
CA SER A 136 -5.24 -11.11 15.84
C SER A 136 -6.27 -10.26 15.08
N LEU A 137 -6.67 -10.71 13.89
CA LEU A 137 -7.63 -10.04 13.02
C LEU A 137 -9.00 -9.90 13.70
N LYS A 138 -9.67 -8.78 13.42
CA LYS A 138 -11.06 -8.51 13.83
C LYS A 138 -11.83 -8.09 12.59
N GLU A 139 -12.93 -8.78 12.32
CA GLU A 139 -13.80 -8.53 11.18
C GLU A 139 -15.18 -8.12 11.69
N PRO A 140 -15.32 -6.91 12.25
CA PRO A 140 -16.63 -6.42 12.65
C PRO A 140 -17.47 -6.13 11.40
N GLU A 141 -18.72 -6.62 11.39
CA GLU A 141 -19.70 -6.17 10.42
C GLU A 141 -20.20 -4.77 10.79
N VAL A 142 -20.27 -3.88 9.80
CA VAL A 142 -20.83 -2.54 9.96
C VAL A 142 -22.23 -2.56 9.36
N ALA A 143 -23.24 -2.33 10.20
CA ALA A 143 -24.67 -2.32 9.85
C ALA A 143 -25.07 -1.10 9.03
#